data_AF-A0A3M1RHY7-F1
#
_entry.id   AF-A0A3M1RHY7-F1
#
_cell.length_a   1.000
_cell.length_b   1.000
_cell.length_c   1.000
_cell.angle_alpha   90.00
_cell.angle_beta   90.00
_cell.angle_gamma   90.00
#
_symmetry.space_group_name_H-M   'P 1'
#
loop_
_entity.id
_entity.type
_entity.pdbx_description
1 polymer ?
#
loop_
_entity_poly.entity_id
_entity_poly.type
_entity_poly.pdbx_seq_one_letter_code
_entity_poly.pdbx_strand_id
1 'polypeptide(L)' 'MGEYLAFLKQVVPATVTIHAHIPAENPSTVILGRERMGSGVIVRADGFLLTVGYVILGANKITVTLPDQRQFP' A
#
# COMPACT_ATOMS: atom_id res chain seq x y z
N MET A 1 -12.42 20.89 -15.67
CA MET A 1 -11.84 20.92 -14.30
C MET A 1 -12.81 20.42 -13.23
N GLY A 2 -14.09 20.85 -13.21
CA GLY A 2 -15.06 20.40 -12.18
C GLY A 2 -15.31 18.88 -12.15
N GLU A 3 -15.46 18.25 -13.31
CA GLU A 3 -15.70 16.80 -13.41
C GLU A 3 -14.50 15.95 -12.93
N TYR A 4 -13.27 16.40 -13.23
CA TYR A 4 -12.05 15.75 -12.74
C TYR A 4 -11.98 15.77 -11.20
N LEU A 5 -12.29 16.90 -10.58
CA LEU A 5 -12.33 17.01 -9.12
C LEU A 5 -13.45 16.16 -8.51
N ALA A 6 -14.61 16.06 -9.17
CA ALA A 6 -15.69 15.18 -8.73
C ALA A 6 -15.28 13.71 -8.80
N PHE A 7 -14.59 13.30 -9.87
CA PHE A 7 -14.05 11.95 -10.02
C PHE A 7 -13.04 11.62 -8.91
N LEU A 8 -12.09 12.52 -8.62
CA LEU A 8 -11.10 12.29 -7.56
C LEU A 8 -11.73 11.99 -6.19
N LYS A 9 -12.84 12.64 -5.84
CA LYS A 9 -13.57 12.38 -4.59
C LYS A 9 -14.10 10.95 -4.50
N GLN A 10 -14.34 10.29 -5.63
CA GLN A 10 -14.82 8.91 -5.69
C GLN A 10 -13.69 7.88 -5.61
N VAL A 11 -12.53 8.17 -6.21
CA VAL A 11 -11.41 7.21 -6.26
C VAL A 11 -10.40 7.33 -5.13
N VAL A 12 -10.10 8.54 -4.65
CA VAL A 12 -9.09 8.75 -3.59
C VAL A 12 -9.35 7.92 -2.33
N PRO A 13 -10.59 7.76 -1.83
CA PRO A 13 -10.86 6.93 -0.65
C PRO A 13 -10.48 5.45 -0.79
N ALA A 14 -10.35 4.93 -2.02
CA ALA A 14 -9.95 3.54 -2.27
C ALA A 14 -8.42 3.36 -2.33
N THR A 15 -7.65 4.44 -2.38
CA THR A 15 -6.18 4.38 -2.39
C THR A 15 -5.64 4.30 -0.97
N VAL A 16 -4.60 3.49 -0.77
CA VAL A 16 -3.91 3.39 0.51
C VAL A 16 -2.41 3.58 0.35
N THR A 17 -1.75 3.91 1.47
CA THR A 17 -0.30 3.83 1.61
C THR A 17 0.07 2.49 2.24
N ILE A 18 1.11 1.85 1.74
CA ILE A 18 1.66 0.59 2.25
C ILE A 18 3.07 0.85 2.74
N HIS A 19 3.37 0.41 3.95
CA HIS A 19 4.71 0.36 4.51
C HIS A 19 5.04 -1.08 4.90
N ALA A 20 6.09 -1.64 4.33
CA ALA A 20 6.49 -3.03 4.54
C ALA A 20 7.90 -3.12 5.11
N HIS A 21 8.06 -3.96 6.12
CA HIS A 21 9.35 -4.31 6.71
C HIS A 21 9.75 -5.71 6.28
N ILE A 22 10.97 -5.82 5.75
CA ILE A 22 11.54 -7.08 5.24
C ILE A 22 12.75 -7.46 6.13
N PRO A 23 12.82 -8.70 6.64
CA PRO A 23 13.97 -9.22 7.39
C PRO A 23 15.30 -9.08 6.61
N ALA A 24 16.41 -8.89 7.32
CA ALA A 24 17.71 -8.60 6.70
C ALA A 24 18.24 -9.77 5.86
N GLU A 25 17.79 -10.97 6.21
CA GLU A 25 18.19 -12.24 5.65
C GLU A 25 17.49 -12.52 4.31
N ASN A 26 16.44 -11.76 3.98
CA ASN A 26 15.73 -11.94 2.72
C ASN A 26 16.62 -11.47 1.54
N PRO A 27 16.88 -12.32 0.53
CA PRO A 27 17.78 -11.98 -0.59
C PRO A 27 17.38 -10.72 -1.36
N SER A 28 16.09 -10.38 -1.40
CA SER A 28 15.60 -9.19 -2.10
C SER A 28 16.08 -7.88 -1.47
N THR A 29 16.48 -7.87 -0.20
CA THR A 29 16.94 -6.65 0.51
C THR A 29 18.20 -6.05 -0.09
N VAL A 30 19.03 -6.85 -0.75
CA VAL A 30 20.26 -6.39 -1.43
C VAL A 30 19.95 -5.35 -2.51
N ILE A 31 18.78 -5.45 -3.15
CA ILE A 31 18.37 -4.58 -4.25
C ILE A 31 17.25 -3.63 -3.81
N LEU A 32 16.26 -4.13 -3.07
CA LEU A 32 15.02 -3.41 -2.76
C LEU A 32 15.00 -2.82 -1.34
N GLY A 33 16.05 -3.02 -0.54
CA GLY A 33 16.09 -2.58 0.84
C GLY A 33 15.15 -3.35 1.79
N ARG A 34 15.23 -2.97 3.06
CA ARG A 34 14.46 -3.54 4.19
C ARG A 34 13.15 -2.82 4.45
N GLU A 35 13.13 -1.50 4.28
CA GLU A 35 11.92 -0.68 4.38
C GLU A 35 11.43 -0.37 2.99
N ARG A 36 10.16 -0.69 2.71
CA ARG A 36 9.55 -0.44 1.40
C ARG A 36 8.25 0.31 1.59
N MET A 37 8.09 1.36 0.80
CA MET A 37 6.87 2.14 0.74
C MET A 37 6.25 2.03 -0.64
N GLY A 38 4.93 2.00 -0.69
CA GLY A 38 4.19 1.97 -1.94
C GLY A 38 2.73 2.34 -1.75
N SER A 39 1.95 2.15 -2.80
CA SER A 39 0.52 2.38 -2.79
C SER A 39 -0.24 1.09 -3.07
N GLY A 40 -1.50 1.05 -2.64
CA GLY A 40 -2.43 0.00 -2.99
C GLY A 40 -3.82 0.56 -3.27
N VAL A 41 -4.69 -0.28 -3.80
CA VAL A 41 -6.09 0.05 -4.07
C VAL A 41 -6.99 -1.02 -3.45
N ILE A 42 -8.02 -0.59 -2.72
CA ILE A 42 -9.07 -1.46 -2.19
C ILE A 42 -9.95 -1.91 -3.36
N VAL A 43 -10.00 -3.21 -3.62
CA VAL A 43 -10.74 -3.79 -4.75
C VAL A 43 -12.02 -4.50 -4.30
N ARG A 44 -12.20 -4.72 -2.99
CA ARG A 44 -13.42 -5.29 -2.40
C ARG A 44 -13.75 -4.64 -1.06
N ALA A 45 -15.04 -4.54 -0.74
CA ALA A 45 -15.54 -3.90 0.47
C ALA A 45 -15.14 -4.62 1.77
N ASP A 46 -14.77 -5.91 1.70
CA ASP A 46 -14.29 -6.72 2.82
C ASP A 46 -12.77 -6.61 3.05
N GLY A 47 -12.11 -5.62 2.45
CA GLY A 47 -10.72 -5.25 2.79
C GLY A 47 -9.65 -5.93 1.94
N PHE A 48 -9.98 -6.46 0.77
CA PHE A 48 -8.97 -6.94 -0.18
C PHE A 48 -8.33 -5.77 -0.93
N LEU A 49 -6.99 -5.75 -0.95
CA LEU A 49 -6.18 -4.73 -1.61
C LEU A 49 -5.32 -5.33 -2.73
N LEU A 50 -5.08 -4.52 -3.76
CA LEU A 50 -4.12 -4.79 -4.82
C LEU A 50 -2.92 -3.84 -4.68
N THR A 51 -1.70 -4.36 -4.81
CA THR A 51 -0.46 -3.57 -4.85
C THR A 51 0.55 -4.23 -5.79
N VAL A 52 1.70 -3.58 -5.99
CA VAL A 52 2.80 -4.13 -6.78
C VAL A 52 3.63 -5.09 -5.91
N GLY A 53 3.95 -6.27 -6.45
CA GLY A 53 4.55 -7.36 -5.67
C GLY A 53 5.88 -7.01 -4.98
N TYR A 54 6.74 -6.20 -5.60
CA TYR A 54 8.05 -5.87 -5.02
C TYR A 54 7.95 -5.09 -3.69
N VAL A 55 6.83 -4.37 -3.45
CA VAL A 55 6.61 -3.60 -2.22
C VAL A 55 6.53 -4.55 -1.02
N ILE A 56 5.85 -5.68 -1.18
CA ILE A 56 5.55 -6.62 -0.09
C ILE A 56 6.38 -7.91 -0.12
N LEU A 57 7.17 -8.13 -1.18
CA LEU A 57 7.92 -9.37 -1.37
C LEU A 57 8.86 -9.64 -0.18
N GLY A 58 8.56 -10.70 0.57
CA GLY A 58 9.36 -11.12 1.72
C GLY A 58 9.10 -10.34 3.02
N ALA A 59 8.06 -9.51 3.07
CA ALA A 59 7.72 -8.73 4.26
C ALA A 59 7.21 -9.63 5.38
N ASN A 60 7.65 -9.37 6.62
CA ASN A 60 7.11 -10.00 7.82
C ASN A 60 6.12 -9.10 8.58
N LYS A 61 6.13 -7.80 8.25
CA LYS A 61 5.20 -6.81 8.77
C LYS A 61 4.82 -5.87 7.65
N ILE A 62 3.53 -5.65 7.51
CA ILE A 62 2.95 -4.67 6.61
C ILE A 62 2.11 -3.72 7.49
N THR A 63 2.08 -2.46 7.13
CA THR A 63 1.16 -1.48 7.69
C THR A 63 0.48 -0.78 6.53
N VAL A 64 -0.84 -0.82 6.52
CA VAL A 64 -1.69 -0.12 5.55
C VAL A 64 -2.26 1.12 6.21
N THR A 65 -2.07 2.29 5.59
CA THR A 65 -2.62 3.56 6.05
C THR A 65 -3.65 4.07 5.05
N LEU A 66 -4.88 4.26 5.52
CA LEU A 66 -5.97 4.85 4.73
C LEU A 66 -5.79 6.38 4.63
N PRO A 67 -6.45 7.07 3.68
CA PRO A 67 -6.36 8.52 3.55
C PRO A 67 -6.81 9.29 4.80
N ASP A 68 -7.72 8.70 5.58
CA ASP A 68 -8.21 9.22 6.87
C ASP A 68 -7.30 8.91 8.06
N GLN A 69 -6.07 8.45 7.80
CA GLN A 69 -5.02 8.11 8.79
C GLN A 69 -5.29 6.86 9.64
N ARG A 70 -6.37 6.12 9.41
CA ARG A 70 -6.52 4.80 10.06
C ARG A 70 -5.46 3.85 9.55
N GLN A 71 -4.89 3.07 10.47
CA GLN A 71 -3.85 2.09 10.18
C GLN A 71 -4.32 0.68 10.47
N PHE A 72 -3.93 -0.25 9.60
CA PHE A 72 -4.19 -1.68 9.71
C PHE A 72 -2.88 -2.45 9.53
N PRO A 73 -2.66 -3.56 10.26
CA PRO A 73 -1.53 -4.45 10.03
C PRO A 73 -1.70 -5.27 8.74
#